data_AF-A0A5B1M9X0-F1
#
_entry.id   AF-A0A5B1M9X0-F1
#
_cell.length_a   1.000
_cell.length_b   1.000
_cell.length_c   1.000
_cell.angle_alpha   90.00
_cell.angle_beta   90.00
_cell.angle_gamma   90.00
#
_symmetry.space_group_name_H-M   'P 1'
#
loop_
_entity.id
_entity.type
_entity.pdbx_description
1 polymer ?
#
loop_
_entity_poly.entity_id
_entity_poly.type
_entity_poly.pdbx_seq_one_letter_code
_entity_poly.pdbx_strand_id
1 'polypeptide(L)'
;MNTSTRLWLTEAAHTTMTTAAAQAHPDETGGILVGVYQDGHPWVITAIEIPTADRGRSHYRIPGGTDHPAVLRARTADHRLGYLGDWHSHPHDVGHSRTDLASLALISIKMPLQPNPTQIVVRRTDHGYTLDARRIVTLIPRACTVTLTGGLPGLTPRTVHGDQHTNGPHTPKTDLPGGPA
;
A
#
# COMPACT_ATOMS: atom_id res chain seq x y z
N MET A 1 -9.85 -9.38 17.80
CA MET A 1 -9.86 -8.33 16.76
C MET A 1 -8.98 -7.18 17.23
N ASN A 2 -8.06 -6.68 16.41
CA ASN A 2 -7.21 -5.55 16.78
C ASN A 2 -8.09 -4.27 16.82
N THR A 3 -8.14 -3.61 17.99
CA THR A 3 -8.92 -2.38 18.24
C THR A 3 -8.08 -1.11 18.13
N SER A 4 -6.81 -1.25 17.75
CA SER A 4 -5.90 -0.13 17.61
C SER A 4 -6.37 0.83 16.54
N THR A 5 -6.27 2.10 16.90
CA THR A 5 -6.47 3.27 16.04
C THR A 5 -5.14 3.81 15.51
N ARG A 6 -4.02 3.10 15.62
CA ARG A 6 -2.78 3.51 14.96
C ARG A 6 -2.80 3.14 13.49
N LEU A 7 -2.37 4.08 12.66
CA LEU A 7 -2.10 3.91 11.25
C LEU A 7 -0.68 4.38 10.97
N TRP A 8 0.19 3.46 10.53
CA TRP A 8 1.50 3.83 10.00
C TRP A 8 1.36 4.17 8.52
N LEU A 9 1.97 5.28 8.11
CA LEU A 9 1.87 5.80 6.75
C LEU A 9 3.24 6.24 6.27
N THR A 10 3.66 5.76 5.10
CA THR A 10 4.90 6.27 4.52
C THR A 10 4.79 7.73 4.07
N GLU A 11 5.89 8.47 4.18
CA GLU A 11 5.99 9.83 3.65
C GLU A 11 5.79 9.84 2.13
N ALA A 12 6.18 8.76 1.45
CA ALA A 12 5.91 8.53 0.04
C ALA A 12 4.39 8.44 -0.23
N ALA A 13 3.64 7.64 0.53
CA ALA A 13 2.19 7.54 0.38
C ALA A 13 1.49 8.87 0.72
N HIS A 14 1.94 9.57 1.76
CA HIS A 14 1.45 10.91 2.09
C HIS A 14 1.68 11.89 0.93
N THR A 15 2.88 11.90 0.36
CA THR A 15 3.25 12.77 -0.77
C THR A 15 2.43 12.45 -2.01
N THR A 16 2.23 11.17 -2.34
CA THR A 16 1.38 10.76 -3.46
C THR A 16 -0.04 11.28 -3.31
N MET A 17 -0.67 11.04 -2.15
CA MET A 17 -2.05 11.47 -1.90
C MET A 17 -2.21 13.00 -1.98
N THR A 18 -1.30 13.75 -1.34
CA THR A 18 -1.38 15.21 -1.29
C THR A 18 -1.04 15.87 -2.63
N THR A 19 -0.10 15.31 -3.39
CA THR A 19 0.22 15.78 -4.76
C THR A 19 -0.94 15.53 -5.71
N ALA A 20 -1.54 14.34 -5.68
CA ALA A 20 -2.71 14.02 -6.49
C ALA A 20 -3.90 14.93 -6.15
N ALA A 21 -4.17 15.17 -4.86
CA ALA A 21 -5.21 16.09 -4.41
C ALA A 21 -4.97 17.53 -4.90
N ALA A 22 -3.71 17.98 -4.92
CA ALA A 22 -3.34 19.31 -5.43
C ALA A 22 -3.56 19.42 -6.95
N GLN A 23 -3.21 18.40 -7.71
CA GLN A 23 -3.38 18.36 -9.17
C GLN A 23 -4.85 18.24 -9.59
N ALA A 24 -5.65 17.54 -8.79
CA ALA A 24 -7.06 17.30 -9.06
C ALA A 24 -7.98 18.49 -8.72
N HIS A 25 -7.52 19.40 -7.86
CA HIS A 25 -8.33 20.53 -7.39
C HIS A 25 -8.87 21.37 -8.57
N PRO A 26 -10.18 21.73 -8.58
CA PRO A 26 -11.13 21.71 -7.46
C PRO A 26 -11.96 20.42 -7.32
N ASP A 27 -11.69 19.38 -8.08
CA ASP A 27 -12.45 18.14 -8.01
C ASP A 27 -11.81 17.13 -7.06
N GLU A 28 -12.60 16.16 -6.60
CA GLU A 28 -12.10 15.03 -5.84
C GLU A 28 -11.28 14.08 -6.71
N THR A 29 -10.24 13.51 -6.11
CA THR A 29 -9.52 12.34 -6.63
C THR A 29 -9.35 11.31 -5.53
N GLY A 30 -8.82 10.15 -5.86
CA GLY A 30 -8.58 9.11 -4.88
C GLY A 30 -7.98 7.85 -5.46
N GLY A 31 -8.07 6.78 -4.70
CA GLY A 31 -7.66 5.45 -5.10
C GLY A 31 -7.51 4.55 -3.89
N ILE A 32 -6.51 3.68 -3.92
CA ILE A 32 -6.35 2.62 -2.92
C ILE A 32 -5.10 2.78 -2.07
N LEU A 33 -5.20 2.29 -0.84
CA LEU A 33 -4.12 2.17 0.12
C LEU A 33 -3.55 0.75 0.05
N VAL A 34 -2.24 0.64 -0.16
CA VAL A 34 -1.55 -0.63 -0.29
C VAL A 34 -0.43 -0.72 0.75
N GLY A 35 -0.36 -1.85 1.42
CA GLY A 35 0.59 -2.04 2.50
C GLY A 35 0.49 -3.39 3.18
N VAL A 36 0.89 -3.44 4.45
CA VAL A 36 0.90 -4.67 5.26
C VAL A 36 0.20 -4.46 6.59
N TYR A 37 -0.11 -5.55 7.27
CA TYR A 37 -0.44 -5.55 8.68
C TYR A 37 0.78 -6.01 9.47
N GLN A 38 1.26 -5.18 10.39
CA GLN A 38 2.31 -5.52 11.34
C GLN A 38 1.71 -5.44 12.75
N ASP A 39 1.72 -6.56 13.48
CA ASP A 39 1.09 -6.70 14.80
C ASP A 39 -0.40 -6.24 14.83
N GLY A 40 -1.08 -6.40 13.69
CA GLY A 40 -2.47 -6.01 13.47
C GLY A 40 -2.71 -4.50 13.26
N HIS A 41 -1.64 -3.71 13.21
CA HIS A 41 -1.66 -2.30 12.82
C HIS A 41 -1.48 -2.19 11.29
N PRO A 42 -2.35 -1.42 10.60
CA PRO A 42 -2.16 -1.14 9.19
C PRO A 42 -0.92 -0.27 9.00
N TRP A 43 -0.06 -0.69 8.07
CA TRP A 43 1.09 0.07 7.60
C TRP A 43 0.94 0.31 6.11
N VAL A 44 0.49 1.51 5.75
CA VAL A 44 0.35 1.95 4.36
C VAL A 44 1.73 2.29 3.80
N ILE A 45 2.13 1.53 2.79
CA ILE A 45 3.45 1.64 2.16
C ILE A 45 3.39 2.49 0.92
N THR A 46 2.30 2.38 0.16
CA THR A 46 2.06 3.21 -1.01
C THR A 46 0.56 3.52 -1.14
N ALA A 47 0.27 4.72 -1.62
CA ALA A 47 -1.04 5.09 -2.09
C ALA A 47 -1.00 5.06 -3.62
N ILE A 48 -2.00 4.46 -4.24
CA ILE A 48 -2.13 4.39 -5.69
C ILE A 48 -3.35 5.22 -6.07
N GLU A 49 -3.17 6.29 -6.83
CA GLU A 49 -4.27 7.02 -7.44
C GLU A 49 -4.92 6.15 -8.52
N ILE A 50 -6.26 6.12 -8.54
CA ILE A 50 -7.04 5.45 -9.58
C ILE A 50 -7.82 6.52 -10.35
N PRO A 51 -7.38 6.88 -11.57
CA PRO A 51 -8.10 7.83 -12.40
C PRO A 51 -9.50 7.34 -12.75
N THR A 52 -10.47 8.26 -12.76
CA THR A 52 -11.86 8.01 -13.14
C THR A 52 -12.46 9.27 -13.75
N ALA A 53 -13.43 9.11 -14.64
CA ALA A 53 -14.28 10.21 -15.09
C ALA A 53 -15.47 10.45 -14.15
N ASP A 54 -15.82 9.48 -13.30
CA ASP A 54 -16.88 9.56 -12.29
C ASP A 54 -16.35 10.27 -11.03
N ARG A 55 -16.11 11.58 -11.18
CA ARG A 55 -15.62 12.48 -10.14
C ARG A 55 -16.08 13.92 -10.36
N GLY A 56 -16.12 14.67 -9.27
CA GLY A 56 -16.35 16.12 -9.26
C GLY A 56 -16.02 16.69 -7.89
N ARG A 57 -16.45 17.92 -7.61
CA ARG A 57 -16.12 18.65 -6.37
C ARG A 57 -16.60 18.03 -5.05
N SER A 58 -17.49 17.04 -5.11
CA SER A 58 -18.15 16.44 -3.95
C SER A 58 -18.43 14.94 -4.11
N HIS A 59 -17.79 14.30 -5.10
CA HIS A 59 -17.88 12.87 -5.30
C HIS A 59 -16.66 12.36 -6.06
N TYR A 60 -16.24 11.13 -5.72
CA TYR A 60 -15.25 10.36 -6.44
C TYR A 60 -15.63 8.88 -6.32
N ARG A 61 -15.48 8.13 -7.41
CA ARG A 61 -15.75 6.69 -7.42
C ARG A 61 -14.63 5.90 -8.08
N ILE A 62 -14.06 4.96 -7.33
CA ILE A 62 -13.16 3.95 -7.87
C ILE A 62 -13.93 3.06 -8.85
N PRO A 63 -13.51 2.94 -10.12
CA PRO A 63 -14.14 2.03 -11.07
C PRO A 63 -14.01 0.57 -10.60
N GLY A 64 -15.08 -0.21 -10.72
CA GLY A 64 -15.10 -1.60 -10.26
C GLY A 64 -14.01 -2.45 -10.94
N GLY A 65 -13.32 -3.28 -10.16
CA GLY A 65 -12.30 -4.21 -10.65
C GLY A 65 -10.92 -3.60 -10.92
N THR A 66 -10.70 -2.33 -10.56
CA THR A 66 -9.39 -1.66 -10.72
C THR A 66 -8.45 -1.86 -9.53
N ASP A 67 -9.00 -2.17 -8.36
CA ASP A 67 -8.31 -2.41 -7.10
C ASP A 67 -7.39 -3.64 -7.18
N HIS A 68 -7.92 -4.79 -7.62
CA HIS A 68 -7.17 -6.04 -7.64
C HIS A 68 -5.95 -5.99 -8.57
N PRO A 69 -6.05 -5.53 -9.84
CA PRO A 69 -4.88 -5.36 -10.70
C PRO A 69 -3.85 -4.37 -10.15
N ALA A 70 -4.28 -3.30 -9.48
CA ALA A 70 -3.38 -2.34 -8.86
C ALA A 70 -2.59 -2.95 -7.70
N VAL A 71 -3.24 -3.78 -6.87
CA VAL A 71 -2.59 -4.54 -5.79
C VAL A 71 -1.63 -5.58 -6.37
N LEU A 72 -2.02 -6.32 -7.41
CA LEU A 72 -1.14 -7.29 -8.08
C LEU A 72 0.13 -6.62 -8.63
N ARG A 73 -0.02 -5.43 -9.24
CA ARG A 73 1.13 -4.65 -9.70
C ARG A 73 2.02 -4.21 -8.55
N ALA A 74 1.46 -3.77 -7.42
CA ALA A 74 2.28 -3.44 -6.24
C ALA A 74 3.04 -4.66 -5.71
N ARG A 75 2.42 -5.86 -5.76
CA ARG A 75 3.04 -7.11 -5.35
C ARG A 75 4.25 -7.54 -6.17
N THR A 76 4.39 -7.06 -7.41
CA THR A 76 5.60 -7.35 -8.19
C THR A 76 6.83 -6.67 -7.62
N ALA A 77 6.66 -5.53 -6.92
CA ALA A 77 7.73 -4.85 -6.19
C ALA A 77 7.95 -5.45 -4.80
N ASP A 78 6.87 -5.82 -4.08
CA ASP A 78 6.96 -6.52 -2.79
C ASP A 78 5.73 -7.42 -2.58
N HIS A 79 5.96 -8.74 -2.59
CA HIS A 79 4.92 -9.76 -2.50
C HIS A 79 4.07 -9.71 -1.22
N ARG A 80 4.56 -9.04 -0.16
CA ARG A 80 3.84 -8.88 1.12
C ARG A 80 2.66 -7.93 1.00
N LEU A 81 2.69 -7.04 0.01
CA LEU A 81 1.73 -5.94 -0.10
C LEU A 81 0.31 -6.44 -0.38
N GLY A 82 -0.66 -5.84 0.29
CA GLY A 82 -2.08 -6.10 0.10
C GLY A 82 -2.89 -4.82 0.15
N TYR A 83 -4.16 -4.91 -0.25
CA TYR A 83 -5.12 -3.84 -0.08
C TYR A 83 -5.38 -3.60 1.41
N LEU A 84 -5.34 -2.34 1.84
CA LEU A 84 -5.64 -1.90 3.20
C LEU A 84 -6.90 -1.04 3.29
N GLY A 85 -7.41 -0.56 2.16
CA GLY A 85 -8.54 0.34 2.11
C GLY A 85 -8.43 1.37 1.00
N ASP A 86 -9.24 2.42 1.09
CA ASP A 86 -9.36 3.47 0.08
C ASP A 86 -8.88 4.82 0.61
N TRP A 87 -8.57 5.72 -0.30
CA TRP A 87 -8.38 7.13 0.02
C TRP A 87 -9.03 8.01 -1.03
N HIS A 88 -9.41 9.22 -0.62
CA HIS A 88 -9.88 10.24 -1.54
C HIS A 88 -9.60 11.64 -0.97
N SER A 89 -9.71 12.66 -1.80
CA SER A 89 -9.52 14.06 -1.39
C SER A 89 -10.83 14.78 -1.25
N HIS A 90 -10.96 15.68 -0.29
CA HIS A 90 -11.98 16.72 -0.28
C HIS A 90 -11.36 18.08 -0.65
N PRO A 91 -11.95 18.85 -1.60
CA PRO A 91 -11.41 20.14 -2.03
C PRO A 91 -11.48 21.24 -0.95
N HIS A 92 -12.24 20.98 0.11
CA HIS A 92 -12.42 21.86 1.27
C HIS A 92 -12.04 21.14 2.56
N ASP A 93 -11.91 21.89 3.65
CA ASP A 93 -11.55 21.36 4.96
C ASP A 93 -12.71 20.64 5.65
N VAL A 94 -13.20 19.56 5.05
CA VAL A 94 -14.33 18.78 5.53
C VAL A 94 -13.92 17.32 5.69
N GLY A 95 -14.19 16.76 6.87
CA GLY A 95 -13.97 15.34 7.16
C GLY A 95 -14.88 14.42 6.37
N HIS A 96 -14.85 13.14 6.75
CA HIS A 96 -15.70 12.12 6.15
C HIS A 96 -17.18 12.53 6.11
N SER A 97 -17.77 12.46 4.92
CA SER A 97 -19.21 12.60 4.72
C SER A 97 -19.96 11.38 5.27
N ARG A 98 -21.28 11.48 5.37
CA ARG A 98 -22.12 10.31 5.71
C ARG A 98 -22.00 9.20 4.66
N THR A 99 -21.82 9.56 3.40
CA THR A 99 -21.62 8.62 2.29
C THR A 99 -20.28 7.90 2.43
N ASP A 100 -19.24 8.60 2.84
CA ASP A 100 -17.90 8.01 3.01
C ASP A 100 -17.93 6.93 4.09
N LEU A 101 -18.51 7.26 5.25
CA LEU A 101 -18.65 6.31 6.35
C LEU A 101 -19.53 5.10 5.98
N ALA A 102 -20.57 5.30 5.17
CA ALA A 102 -21.41 4.22 4.67
C ALA A 102 -20.64 3.32 3.69
N SER A 103 -19.85 3.89 2.78
CA SER A 103 -18.98 3.16 1.87
C SER A 103 -17.94 2.34 2.62
N LEU A 104 -17.29 2.93 3.62
CA LEU A 104 -16.32 2.25 4.48
C LEU A 104 -16.95 1.06 5.23
N ALA A 105 -18.16 1.23 5.76
CA ALA A 105 -18.92 0.14 6.37
C ALA A 105 -19.24 -0.96 5.35
N LEU A 106 -19.68 -0.60 4.14
CA LEU A 106 -20.00 -1.55 3.08
C LEU A 106 -18.78 -2.38 2.64
N ILE A 107 -17.61 -1.76 2.52
CA ILE A 107 -16.33 -2.44 2.24
C ILE A 107 -16.06 -3.50 3.30
N SER A 108 -16.24 -3.16 4.59
CA SER A 108 -16.01 -4.12 5.69
C SER A 108 -16.95 -5.33 5.67
N ILE A 109 -18.19 -5.14 5.19
CA ILE A 109 -19.18 -6.22 5.07
C ILE A 109 -18.87 -7.11 3.85
N LYS A 110 -18.48 -6.51 2.72
CA LYS A 110 -18.20 -7.25 1.48
C LYS A 110 -16.90 -8.03 1.53
N MET A 111 -15.94 -7.58 2.34
CA MET A 111 -14.61 -8.20 2.44
C MET A 111 -14.30 -8.62 3.88
N PRO A 112 -15.09 -9.55 4.47
CA PRO A 112 -14.98 -9.89 5.90
C PRO A 112 -13.66 -10.57 6.28
N LEU A 113 -12.96 -11.14 5.29
CA LEU A 113 -11.64 -11.76 5.46
C LEU A 113 -10.49 -10.76 5.40
N GLN A 114 -10.75 -9.51 4.99
CA GLN A 114 -9.76 -8.44 5.06
C GLN A 114 -9.86 -7.78 6.44
N PRO A 115 -8.75 -7.62 7.17
CA PRO A 115 -8.79 -6.95 8.46
C PRO A 115 -9.25 -5.51 8.24
N ASN A 116 -10.37 -5.12 8.84
CA ASN A 116 -10.76 -3.74 9.16
C ASN A 116 -10.28 -2.68 8.14
N PRO A 117 -11.03 -2.44 7.04
CA PRO A 117 -10.62 -1.49 6.00
C PRO A 117 -10.41 -0.09 6.56
N THR A 118 -9.45 0.62 5.99
CA THR A 118 -9.08 1.99 6.32
C THR A 118 -9.55 2.94 5.23
N GLN A 119 -10.08 4.11 5.59
CA GLN A 119 -10.34 5.20 4.69
C GLN A 119 -9.51 6.41 5.10
N ILE A 120 -8.88 7.07 4.14
CA ILE A 120 -8.19 8.35 4.37
C ILE A 120 -8.84 9.42 3.50
N VAL A 121 -9.29 10.50 4.14
CA VAL A 121 -9.73 11.73 3.48
C VAL A 121 -8.61 12.75 3.53
N VAL A 122 -8.14 13.17 2.35
CA VAL A 122 -7.14 14.23 2.17
C VAL A 122 -7.87 15.57 2.08
N ARG A 123 -7.86 16.35 3.15
CA ARG A 123 -8.61 17.61 3.26
C ARG A 123 -7.73 18.80 2.93
N ARG A 124 -8.23 19.72 2.11
CA ARG A 124 -7.54 20.98 1.83
C ARG A 124 -7.85 22.01 2.92
N THR A 125 -6.81 22.47 3.60
CA THR A 125 -6.85 23.54 4.61
C THR A 125 -6.12 24.78 4.10
N ASP A 126 -6.19 25.88 4.85
CA ASP A 126 -5.40 27.09 4.57
C ASP A 126 -3.88 26.87 4.68
N HIS A 127 -3.46 25.80 5.37
CA HIS A 127 -2.05 25.43 5.59
C HIS A 127 -1.59 24.27 4.70
N GLY A 128 -2.35 23.92 3.66
CA GLY A 128 -2.08 22.76 2.80
C GLY A 128 -3.00 21.59 3.10
N TYR A 129 -2.54 20.37 2.83
CA TYR A 129 -3.37 19.18 2.96
C TYR A 129 -3.18 18.48 4.32
N THR A 130 -4.28 18.06 4.91
CA THR A 130 -4.30 17.25 6.14
C THR A 130 -5.03 15.93 5.91
N LEU A 131 -4.66 14.89 6.66
CA LEU A 131 -5.30 13.58 6.57
C LEU A 131 -6.28 13.37 7.72
N ASP A 132 -7.54 13.04 7.40
CA ASP A 132 -8.50 12.44 8.34
C ASP A 132 -8.57 10.95 8.00
N ALA A 133 -8.12 10.09 8.91
CA ALA A 133 -8.07 8.64 8.70
C ALA A 133 -9.07 7.94 9.61
N ARG A 134 -9.86 7.02 9.05
CA ARG A 134 -10.82 6.20 9.80
C ARG A 134 -10.71 4.73 9.43
N ARG A 135 -10.98 3.86 10.39
CA ARG A 135 -10.94 2.40 10.21
C ARG A 135 -12.14 1.77 10.87
N ILE A 136 -12.68 0.70 10.28
CA ILE A 136 -13.72 -0.08 10.96
C ILE A 136 -13.10 -0.88 12.10
N VAL A 137 -13.49 -0.60 13.34
CA VAL A 137 -13.15 -1.40 14.51
C VAL A 137 -14.46 -1.89 15.11
N THR A 138 -14.65 -3.21 15.09
CA THR A 138 -15.86 -3.85 15.65
C THR A 138 -17.14 -3.26 15.02
N LEU A 139 -17.16 -3.10 13.69
CA LEU A 139 -18.24 -2.52 12.88
C LEU A 139 -18.46 -1.00 13.03
N ILE A 140 -17.65 -0.31 13.82
CA ILE A 140 -17.77 1.14 14.03
C ILE A 140 -16.56 1.84 13.40
N PRO A 141 -16.76 2.90 12.59
CA PRO A 141 -15.66 3.74 12.14
C PRO A 141 -14.99 4.44 13.32
N ARG A 142 -13.68 4.25 13.49
CA ARG A 142 -12.86 4.92 14.50
C ARG A 142 -11.80 5.77 13.83
N ALA A 143 -11.64 7.00 14.31
CA ALA A 143 -10.54 7.86 13.91
C ALA A 143 -9.20 7.19 14.23
N CYS A 144 -8.25 7.32 13.32
CA CYS A 144 -6.92 6.78 13.45
C CYS A 144 -5.89 7.89 13.66
N THR A 145 -4.96 7.66 14.57
CA THR A 145 -3.75 8.49 14.71
C THR A 145 -2.76 8.05 13.63
N VAL A 146 -2.54 8.92 12.65
CA VAL A 146 -1.55 8.73 11.60
C VAL A 146 -0.16 9.00 12.17
N THR A 147 0.76 8.08 11.97
CA THR A 147 2.18 8.25 12.29
C THR A 147 2.97 8.06 11.00
N LEU A 148 3.74 9.07 10.61
CA LEU A 148 4.63 8.96 9.46
C LEU A 148 5.80 8.04 9.78
N THR A 149 6.18 7.22 8.82
CA THR A 149 7.20 6.17 8.95
C THR A 149 7.98 6.03 7.66
N GLY A 150 9.24 5.62 7.70
CA GLY A 150 9.95 5.16 6.49
C GLY A 150 9.30 3.94 5.82
N GLY A 151 9.87 3.53 4.68
CA GLY A 151 9.43 2.33 3.96
C GLY A 151 9.58 1.04 4.78
N LEU A 152 9.03 -0.06 4.25
CA LEU A 152 9.20 -1.37 4.88
C LEU A 152 10.69 -1.71 5.04
N PRO A 153 11.12 -2.15 6.23
CA PRO A 153 12.40 -2.82 6.38
C PRO A 153 12.47 -3.99 5.40
N GLY A 154 13.59 -4.08 4.69
CA GLY A 154 13.71 -4.86 3.47
C GLY A 154 13.33 -6.33 3.61
N LEU A 155 12.89 -6.92 2.49
CA LEU A 155 13.23 -8.32 2.22
C LEU A 155 14.76 -8.38 2.18
N THR A 156 15.40 -9.20 2.99
CA THR A 156 16.69 -9.73 2.58
C THR A 156 16.45 -10.34 1.20
N PRO A 157 17.16 -9.93 0.13
CA PRO A 157 17.16 -10.72 -1.08
C PRO A 157 17.45 -12.15 -0.64
N ARG A 158 16.68 -13.14 -1.10
CA ARG A 158 17.22 -14.50 -1.11
C ARG A 158 18.47 -14.36 -1.96
N THR A 159 19.63 -14.29 -1.31
CA THR A 159 20.87 -14.68 -1.93
C THR A 159 20.55 -16.06 -2.46
N VAL A 160 20.35 -16.15 -3.76
CA VAL A 160 20.42 -17.44 -4.43
C VAL A 160 21.85 -17.85 -4.12
N HIS A 161 22.02 -18.72 -3.13
CA HIS A 161 23.19 -19.57 -3.08
C HIS A 161 23.12 -20.35 -4.38
N GLY A 162 23.72 -19.77 -5.42
CA GLY A 162 24.18 -20.54 -6.55
C GLY A 162 25.19 -21.49 -5.95
N ASP A 163 24.76 -22.71 -5.69
CA ASP A 163 25.63 -23.88 -5.79
C ASP A 163 26.12 -23.93 -7.24
N GLN A 164 27.06 -23.06 -7.59
CA GLN A 164 27.95 -23.28 -8.72
C GLN A 164 29.12 -24.06 -8.19
N HIS A 165 28.92 -25.38 -8.22
CA HIS A 165 29.96 -26.39 -8.43
C HIS A 165 31.21 -25.78 -9.06
N THR A 166 32.31 -25.85 -8.31
CA THR A 166 33.65 -25.59 -8.79
C THR A 166 34.00 -26.60 -9.89
N ASN A 167 33.79 -26.24 -11.16
CA ASN A 167 34.48 -26.91 -12.27
C ASN A 167 35.82 -26.19 -12.48
N GLY A 168 36.82 -26.60 -11.69
CA GLY A 168 38.22 -26.32 -12.00
C GLY A 168 38.65 -27.16 -13.21
N PRO A 169 39.38 -26.60 -14.19
CA PRO A 169 39.86 -27.38 -15.32
C PRO A 169 40.91 -28.40 -14.88
N HIS A 170 40.63 -29.67 -15.18
CA HIS A 170 41.59 -30.78 -15.09
C HIS A 170 42.80 -30.49 -15.98
N THR A 171 43.97 -30.30 -15.37
CA THR A 171 45.28 -30.44 -16.05
C THR A 171 45.53 -31.91 -16.36
N PRO A 172 45.95 -32.28 -17.60
CA PRO A 172 46.33 -33.65 -17.89
C PRO A 172 47.69 -33.98 -17.26
N LYS A 173 47.75 -35.03 -16.45
CA LYS A 173 49.01 -35.67 -16.02
C LYS A 173 49.59 -36.42 -17.21
N THR A 174 50.83 -36.10 -17.58
CA THR A 174 51.66 -36.90 -18.48
C THR A 174 52.26 -38.05 -17.68
N ASP A 175 51.76 -39.27 -17.88
CA ASP A 175 52.40 -40.49 -17.41
C ASP A 175 53.34 -41.03 -18.51
N LEU A 176 54.65 -40.97 -18.23
CA LEU A 176 55.68 -41.77 -18.90
C LEU A 176 55.81 -43.10 -18.15
N PRO A 177 55.83 -44.26 -18.85
CA PRO A 177 56.38 -45.46 -18.27
C PRO A 177 57.58 -45.98 -19.07
N GLY A 178 58.64 -46.37 -18.34
CA GLY A 178 59.59 -47.38 -18.81
C GLY A 178 61.06 -47.04 -18.59
N GLY A 179 61.61 -47.44 -17.44
CA GLY A 179 62.96 -48.01 -17.39
C GLY A 179 62.85 -49.51 -17.08
N PRO A 180 63.94 -50.25 -16.81
CA PRO A 180 65.32 -50.12 -17.30
C PRO A 180 65.86 -51.46 -17.89
N ALA A 181 66.91 -51.38 -18.72
CA ALA A 181 68.02 -52.33 -18.92
C ALA A 181 68.70 -52.05 -20.27
#